data_AF-A0AAV8V8Z4-F1
#
_entry.id   AF-A0AAV8V8Z4-F1
#
_cell.length_a   1.000
_cell.length_b   1.000
_cell.length_c   1.000
_cell.angle_alpha   90.00
_cell.angle_beta   90.00
_cell.angle_gamma   90.00
#
_symmetry.space_group_name_H-M   'P 1'
#
loop_
_entity.id
_entity.type
_entity.pdbx_description
1 polymer ?
#
loop_
_entity_poly.entity_id
_entity_poly.type
_entity_poly.pdbx_seq_one_letter_code
_entity_poly.pdbx_strand_id
1 'polypeptide(L)'
;MPKNIASFLNLPYLEQYTGHCFRRSSTSILADSGADLLTIKRHGGWKSNTVAEGYIDTSKGNKKKIAAKILGEETPSAISCEVSCFFELIGKKN
;
A
#
# COMPACT_ATOMS: atom_id res chain seq x y z
N MET A 1 0.05 -10.57 -16.84
CA MET A 1 0.80 -10.69 -15.57
C MET A 1 -0.14 -10.83 -14.37
N PRO A 2 -1.07 -9.90 -14.05
CA PRO A 2 -1.96 -10.08 -12.87
C PRO A 2 -2.91 -11.28 -12.99
N LYS A 3 -3.47 -11.53 -14.18
CA LYS A 3 -4.28 -12.73 -14.48
C LYS A 3 -3.53 -14.05 -14.26
N ASN A 4 -2.24 -14.10 -14.59
CA ASN A 4 -1.43 -15.32 -14.42
C ASN A 4 -1.21 -15.62 -12.93
N ILE A 5 -0.96 -14.57 -12.12
CA ILE A 5 -0.86 -14.69 -10.66
C ILE A 5 -2.20 -15.15 -10.09
N ALA A 6 -3.31 -14.55 -10.51
CA ALA A 6 -4.65 -14.94 -10.04
C ALA A 6 -4.99 -16.39 -10.40
N SER A 7 -4.59 -16.85 -11.60
CA SER A 7 -4.74 -18.25 -12.03
C SER A 7 -3.92 -19.19 -11.15
N PHE A 8 -2.65 -18.87 -10.91
CA PHE A 8 -1.77 -19.66 -10.03
C PHE A 8 -2.32 -19.77 -8.60
N LEU A 9 -2.93 -18.70 -8.09
CA LEU A 9 -3.55 -18.66 -6.77
C LEU A 9 -4.99 -19.21 -6.72
N ASN A 10 -5.52 -19.72 -7.85
CA ASN A 10 -6.90 -20.23 -7.99
C ASN A 10 -7.98 -19.21 -7.56
N LEU A 11 -7.81 -17.94 -7.89
CA LEU A 11 -8.78 -16.88 -7.59
C LEU A 11 -9.94 -16.86 -8.59
N PRO A 12 -11.18 -16.58 -8.15
CA PRO A 12 -12.33 -16.44 -9.05
C PRO A 12 -12.21 -15.16 -9.89
N TYR A 13 -12.98 -15.08 -10.98
CA TYR A 13 -13.08 -13.88 -11.84
C TYR A 13 -11.76 -13.38 -12.44
N LEU A 14 -10.96 -14.29 -13.01
CA LEU A 14 -9.64 -13.99 -13.60
C LEU A 14 -9.60 -12.79 -14.55
N GLU A 15 -10.69 -12.53 -15.29
CA GLU A 15 -10.78 -11.39 -16.22
C GLU A 15 -10.76 -10.01 -15.53
N GLN A 16 -11.10 -9.94 -14.25
CA GLN A 16 -11.07 -8.68 -13.48
C GLN A 16 -9.65 -8.29 -13.05
N TYR A 17 -8.70 -9.23 -13.05
CA TYR A 17 -7.30 -9.01 -12.70
C TYR A 17 -6.52 -8.43 -13.88
N THR A 18 -6.86 -7.18 -14.19
CA THR A 18 -6.23 -6.41 -15.26
C THR A 18 -5.00 -5.66 -14.75
N GLY A 19 -4.12 -5.25 -15.67
CA GLY A 19 -3.01 -4.35 -15.35
C GLY A 19 -3.48 -3.00 -14.79
N HIS A 20 -4.68 -2.54 -15.19
CA HIS A 20 -5.28 -1.32 -14.65
C HIS A 20 -5.61 -1.47 -13.16
N CYS A 21 -6.31 -2.54 -12.77
CA CYS A 21 -6.63 -2.81 -11.37
C CYS A 21 -5.37 -2.96 -10.51
N PHE A 22 -4.36 -3.65 -11.04
CA PHE A 22 -3.07 -3.81 -10.36
C PHE A 22 -2.39 -2.46 -10.09
N ARG A 23 -2.31 -1.59 -11.11
CA ARG A 23 -1.72 -0.25 -10.96
C ARG A 23 -2.48 0.59 -9.92
N ARG A 24 -3.81 0.66 -10.01
CA ARG A 24 -4.64 1.44 -9.08
C ARG A 24 -4.48 0.94 -7.64
N SER A 25 -4.53 -0.38 -7.44
CA SER A 25 -4.39 -1.00 -6.11
C SER A 25 -2.99 -0.77 -5.54
N SER A 26 -1.95 -0.91 -6.37
CA SER A 26 -0.56 -0.65 -5.99
C SER A 26 -0.34 0.81 -5.58
N THR A 27 -0.92 1.78 -6.30
CA THR A 27 -0.85 3.18 -5.89
C THR A 27 -1.59 3.43 -4.57
N SER A 28 -2.76 2.82 -4.37
CA SER A 28 -3.51 2.99 -3.11
C SER A 28 -2.71 2.52 -1.90
N ILE A 29 -2.06 1.35 -2.01
CA ILE A 29 -1.20 0.81 -0.94
C ILE A 29 -0.01 1.75 -0.69
N LEU A 30 0.61 2.26 -1.75
CA LEU A 30 1.72 3.21 -1.65
C LEU A 30 1.31 4.54 -1.00
N ALA A 31 0.08 5.01 -1.25
CA ALA A 31 -0.45 6.19 -0.60
C ALA A 31 -0.76 5.94 0.88
N ASP A 32 -1.27 4.76 1.24
CA ASP A 32 -1.53 4.36 2.62
C ASP A 32 -0.24 4.16 3.44
N SER A 33 0.87 3.74 2.80
CA SER A 33 2.19 3.70 3.47
C SER A 33 2.74 5.10 3.76
N GLY A 34 2.19 6.13 3.13
CA GLY A 34 2.54 7.53 3.31
C GLY A 34 3.57 8.07 2.34
N ALA A 35 3.59 7.53 1.10
CA ALA A 35 4.37 8.10 0.02
C ALA A 35 3.90 9.51 -0.35
N ASP A 36 4.85 10.34 -0.80
CA ASP A 36 4.58 11.70 -1.27
C ASP A 36 4.03 11.75 -2.71
N LEU A 37 3.60 12.95 -3.11
CA LEU A 37 3.03 13.23 -4.42
C LEU A 37 3.93 12.83 -5.58
N LEU A 38 5.23 13.11 -5.50
CA LEU A 38 6.17 12.82 -6.59
C LEU A 38 6.41 11.32 -6.73
N THR A 39 6.47 10.60 -5.62
CA THR A 39 6.60 9.15 -5.56
C THR A 39 5.37 8.47 -6.17
N ILE A 40 4.17 8.92 -5.77
CA ILE A 40 2.90 8.44 -6.32
C ILE A 40 2.79 8.74 -7.82
N LYS A 41 3.18 9.94 -8.24
CA LYS A 41 3.13 10.37 -9.64
C LYS A 41 4.10 9.58 -10.53
N ARG A 42 5.31 9.33 -10.04
CA ARG A 42 6.32 8.50 -10.72
C ARG A 42 5.86 7.05 -10.82
N HIS A 43 5.32 6.49 -9.74
CA HIS A 43 4.79 5.12 -9.70
C HIS A 43 3.60 4.91 -10.65
N GLY A 44 2.67 5.86 -10.66
CA GLY A 44 1.47 5.82 -11.51
C GLY A 44 1.71 6.21 -12.97
N GLY A 45 2.86 6.82 -13.28
CA GLY A 45 3.18 7.36 -14.60
C GLY A 45 2.31 8.56 -14.99
N TRP A 46 1.89 9.38 -14.02
CA TRP A 46 0.97 10.51 -14.28
C TRP A 46 1.69 11.81 -14.60
N LYS A 47 1.18 12.53 -15.60
CA LYS A 47 1.68 13.88 -15.95
C LYS A 47 1.07 14.98 -15.08
N SER A 48 -0.22 14.85 -14.77
CA SER A 48 -0.95 15.78 -13.89
C SER A 48 -0.92 15.29 -12.44
N ASN A 49 -0.95 16.25 -11.51
CA ASN A 49 -0.99 15.95 -10.07
C ASN A 49 -2.39 15.49 -9.63
N THR A 50 -3.45 15.94 -10.30
CA THR A 50 -4.85 15.69 -9.93
C THR A 50 -5.15 14.22 -9.60
N VAL A 51 -4.67 13.28 -10.43
CA VAL A 51 -4.89 11.85 -10.21
C VAL A 51 -4.10 11.33 -9.00
N ALA A 52 -2.88 11.83 -8.80
CA ALA A 52 -2.01 11.45 -7.69
C ALA A 52 -2.53 11.98 -6.35
N GLU A 53 -2.97 13.24 -6.33
CA GLU A 53 -3.60 13.90 -5.17
C GLU A 53 -4.79 13.10 -4.65
N GLY A 54 -5.66 12.63 -5.54
CA GLY A 54 -6.82 11.81 -5.15
C GLY A 54 -6.47 10.53 -4.36
N TYR A 55 -5.30 9.91 -4.58
CA TYR A 55 -4.86 8.77 -3.76
C TYR A 55 -4.35 9.20 -2.39
N ILE A 56 -3.64 10.31 -2.32
CA ILE A 56 -3.12 10.85 -1.06
C ILE A 56 -4.29 11.31 -0.19
N ASP A 57 -5.29 11.96 -0.78
CA ASP A 57 -6.47 12.45 -0.08
C ASP A 57 -7.37 11.33 0.45
N THR A 58 -7.33 10.15 -0.18
CA THR A 58 -8.11 8.98 0.26
C THR A 58 -7.34 8.07 1.24
N SER A 59 -6.03 8.29 1.40
CA SER A 59 -5.15 7.54 2.31
C SER A 59 -5.61 7.68 3.76
N LYS A 60 -6.06 6.56 4.35
CA LYS A 60 -6.46 6.52 5.77
C LYS A 60 -5.22 6.58 6.66
N GLY A 61 -4.12 5.96 6.22
CA GLY A 61 -2.84 5.98 6.92
C GLY A 61 -2.34 7.40 7.13
N ASN A 62 -2.35 8.23 6.08
CA ASN A 62 -1.93 9.63 6.17
C ASN A 62 -2.84 10.45 7.07
N LYS A 63 -4.16 10.31 6.94
CA LYS A 63 -5.11 11.02 7.81
C LYS A 63 -4.87 10.73 9.28
N LYS A 64 -4.67 9.45 9.63
CA LYS A 64 -4.35 9.04 11.01
C LYS A 64 -3.02 9.62 11.48
N LYS A 65 -1.97 9.55 10.65
CA LYS A 65 -0.64 10.13 10.97
C LYS A 65 -0.71 11.63 11.23
N ILE A 66 -1.44 12.37 10.39
CA ILE A 66 -1.62 13.82 10.57
C ILE A 66 -2.48 14.13 11.80
N ALA A 67 -3.56 13.37 12.03
CA ALA A 67 -4.38 13.53 13.23
C ALA A 67 -3.57 13.31 14.52
N ALA A 68 -2.76 12.25 14.58
CA ALA A 68 -1.86 11.99 15.72
C ALA A 68 -0.91 13.17 15.98
N LYS A 69 -0.29 13.72 14.93
CA LYS A 69 0.59 14.90 15.05
C LYS A 69 -0.15 16.13 15.59
N ILE A 70 -1.40 16.35 15.17
CA ILE A 70 -2.22 17.46 15.67
C ILE A 70 -2.56 17.27 17.15
N LEU A 71 -2.81 16.03 17.57
CA LEU A 71 -3.10 15.68 18.97
C LEU A 71 -1.86 15.61 19.87
N GLY A 72 -0.64 15.74 19.31
CA GLY A 72 0.60 15.58 20.04
C GLY A 72 0.93 14.13 20.39
N GLU A 73 0.30 13.16 19.71
CA GLU A 73 0.60 11.74 19.86
C GLU A 73 1.84 11.39 19.02
N GLU A 74 2.93 11.02 19.69
CA GLU A 74 4.10 10.40 19.07
C GLU A 74 3.63 9.08 18.43
N THR A 75 3.59 9.01 17.10
CA THR A 75 3.26 7.77 16.41
C THR A 75 4.25 6.69 16.86
N PRO A 76 3.82 5.52 17.37
CA PRO A 76 4.73 4.43 17.65
C PRO A 76 5.42 4.05 16.33
N SER A 77 6.72 4.28 16.25
CA SER A 77 7.52 3.84 15.12
C SER A 77 7.42 2.31 15.09
N ALA A 78 6.78 1.78 14.06
CA ALA A 78 6.54 0.36 13.86
C ALA A 78 7.83 -0.42 13.52
N ILE A 79 8.95 -0.12 14.18
CA ILE A 79 10.24 -0.78 13.94
C ILE A 79 10.41 -2.01 14.86
N SER A 80 9.57 -2.20 15.89
CA SER A 80 9.74 -3.35 16.81
C SER A 80 8.95 -4.61 16.44
N CYS A 81 7.88 -4.55 15.62
CA CYS A 81 6.97 -5.69 15.46
C CYS A 81 7.22 -6.57 14.22
N GLU A 82 7.82 -6.04 13.14
CA GLU A 82 8.10 -6.85 11.95
C GLU A 82 9.22 -7.88 12.19
N VAL A 83 10.21 -7.56 13.03
CA VAL A 83 11.31 -8.49 13.32
C VAL A 83 10.84 -9.68 14.16
N SER A 84 9.88 -9.48 15.08
CA SER A 84 9.32 -10.56 15.89
C SER A 84 8.50 -11.54 15.04
N CYS A 85 7.68 -11.03 14.11
CA CYS A 85 6.83 -11.87 13.26
C CYS A 85 7.66 -12.67 12.24
N PHE A 86 8.76 -12.10 11.73
CA PHE A 86 9.66 -12.80 10.83
C PHE A 86 10.38 -13.96 11.53
N PHE A 87 10.93 -13.77 12.73
CA PHE A 87 11.61 -14.85 13.48
C PHE A 87 10.67 -15.99 13.87
N GLU A 88 9.41 -15.69 14.18
CA GLU A 88 8.43 -16.70 14.59
C GLU A 88 7.97 -17.59 13.43
N LEU A 89 8.00 -17.08 12.20
CA LEU A 89 7.69 -17.86 10.98
C LEU A 89 8.81 -18.82 10.55
N ILE A 90 10.06 -18.59 10.96
CA ILE A 90 11.20 -19.49 10.64
C ILE A 90 11.41 -20.56 11.74
N GLY A 91 10.71 -20.44 12.87
CA GLY A 91 10.94 -21.23 14.08
C GLY A 91 9.98 -22.39 14.35
N LYS A 92 8.89 -22.58 13.59
CA LYS A 92 8.02 -23.77 13.77
C LYS A 92 8.43 -24.92 12.87
N LYS A 93 9.50 -25.60 13.28
CA LYS A 93 9.88 -26.93 12.80
C LYS A 93 9.61 -27.92 13.93
N ASN A 94 8.48 -28.60 13.88
CA ASN A 94 8.23 -29.90 14.52
C ASN A 94 7.63 -30.80 13.47
#